data_AF-A0A3L6KZY6-F1
#
_entry.id   AF-A0A3L6KZY6-F1
#
_cell.length_a   1.000
_cell.length_b   1.000
_cell.length_c   1.000
_cell.angle_alpha   90.00
_cell.angle_beta   90.00
_cell.angle_gamma   90.00
#
_symmetry.space_group_name_H-M   'P 1'
#
loop_
_entity.id
_entity.type
_entity.pdbx_description
1 polymer ?
#
loop_
_entity_poly.entity_id
_entity_poly.type
_entity_poly.pdbx_seq_one_letter_code
_entity_poly.pdbx_strand_id
1 'polypeptide(L)'
;MTAPLFSATDVPAVVTELALKRYAEYLVRRREKPEAAEGISGTTLEEALAPLYLLHGNTFTSAIGIAIHGAEHILRCVVRQAADSNEEEGKQQQHQDNQEGKFSTNRCAYMVGDHCILSLFYCSCRAYGYSCIKRQEASTCKHLLALRIALLLEENGLATECIREKRITTEQFQEMVQRLL
;
A
#
# COMPACT_ATOMS: atom_id res chain seq x y z
N MET A 1 23.21 3.19 -26.66
CA MET A 1 22.21 3.50 -25.63
C MET A 1 20.87 2.98 -26.10
N THR A 2 20.50 1.76 -25.72
CA THR A 2 19.20 1.15 -26.05
C THR A 2 18.18 1.65 -25.04
N ALA A 3 17.18 2.40 -25.50
CA ALA A 3 16.03 2.76 -24.67
C ALA A 3 15.35 1.48 -24.16
N PRO A 4 14.88 1.43 -22.90
CA PRO A 4 14.12 0.29 -22.42
C PRO A 4 12.86 0.14 -23.28
N LEU A 5 12.66 -1.06 -23.83
CA LEU A 5 11.43 -1.45 -24.53
C LEU A 5 10.30 -1.45 -23.51
N PHE A 6 9.57 -0.34 -23.40
CA PHE A 6 8.32 -0.29 -22.66
C PHE A 6 7.28 -1.12 -23.42
N SER A 7 6.81 -2.21 -22.81
CA SER A 7 5.66 -2.93 -23.35
C SER A 7 4.40 -2.14 -23.05
N ALA A 8 3.45 -2.12 -24.00
CA ALA A 8 2.14 -1.49 -23.79
C ALA A 8 1.39 -2.08 -22.57
N THR A 9 1.72 -3.31 -22.17
CA THR A 9 1.19 -3.99 -20.98
C THR A 9 1.60 -3.34 -19.67
N ASP A 10 2.70 -2.59 -19.65
CA ASP A 10 3.24 -1.98 -18.42
C ASP A 10 2.64 -0.59 -18.16
N VAL A 11 2.01 0.01 -19.17
CA VAL A 11 1.45 1.36 -19.11
C VAL A 11 0.44 1.52 -17.97
N PRO A 12 -0.54 0.61 -17.75
CA PRO A 12 -1.47 0.75 -16.63
C PRO A 12 -0.78 0.77 -15.27
N ALA A 13 0.26 -0.03 -15.07
CA ALA A 13 1.00 -0.08 -13.80
C ALA A 13 1.76 1.23 -13.55
N VAL A 14 2.47 1.74 -14.57
CA VAL A 14 3.23 2.99 -14.49
C VAL A 14 2.30 4.19 -14.25
N VAL A 15 1.18 4.28 -14.98
CA VAL A 15 0.19 5.36 -14.80
C VAL A 15 -0.43 5.29 -13.41
N THR A 16 -0.71 4.09 -12.90
CA THR A 16 -1.22 3.92 -11.52
C THR A 16 -0.24 4.46 -10.50
N GLU A 17 1.05 4.11 -10.60
CA GLU A 17 2.07 4.59 -9.67
C GLU A 17 2.21 6.12 -9.72
N LEU A 18 2.27 6.71 -10.92
CA LEU A 18 2.36 8.15 -11.09
C LEU A 18 1.13 8.88 -10.53
N ALA A 19 -0.07 8.36 -10.77
CA ALA A 19 -1.31 8.95 -10.28
C ALA A 19 -1.41 8.85 -8.75
N LEU A 20 -0.99 7.73 -8.16
CA LEU A 20 -0.91 7.57 -6.71
C LEU A 20 0.07 8.61 -6.10
N LYS A 21 1.25 8.80 -6.68
CA LYS A 21 2.21 9.83 -6.22
C LYS A 21 1.62 11.24 -6.27
N ARG A 22 0.99 11.62 -7.39
CA ARG A 22 0.30 12.91 -7.53
C ARG A 22 -0.81 13.10 -6.50
N TYR A 23 -1.55 12.03 -6.20
CA TYR A 23 -2.58 12.07 -5.17
C TYR A 23 -1.98 12.30 -3.78
N ALA A 24 -0.89 11.62 -3.41
CA ALA A 24 -0.19 11.90 -2.15
C ALA A 24 0.33 13.34 -2.08
N GLU A 25 0.98 13.83 -3.13
CA GLU A 25 1.45 15.22 -3.21
C GLU A 25 0.32 16.23 -3.00
N TYR A 26 -0.85 15.98 -3.61
CA TYR A 26 -2.05 16.79 -3.41
C TYR A 26 -2.51 16.77 -1.94
N LEU A 27 -2.55 15.59 -1.30
CA LEU A 27 -2.96 15.45 0.09
C LEU A 27 -1.98 16.13 1.05
N VAL A 28 -0.67 16.02 0.83
CA VAL A 28 0.37 16.69 1.61
C VAL A 28 0.20 18.22 1.50
N ARG A 29 0.07 18.75 0.27
CA ARG A 29 -0.17 20.18 0.05
C ARG A 29 -1.43 20.67 0.77
N ARG A 30 -2.52 19.90 0.69
CA ARG A 30 -3.80 20.24 1.32
C ARG A 30 -3.68 20.27 2.85
N ARG A 31 -2.87 19.38 3.44
CA ARG A 31 -2.58 19.37 4.88
C ARG A 31 -1.79 20.61 5.31
N GLU A 32 -0.81 21.02 4.51
CA GLU A 32 0.06 22.17 4.81
C GLU A 32 -0.62 23.53 4.57
N LYS A 33 -1.51 23.63 3.57
CA LYS A 33 -2.18 24.88 3.17
C LYS A 33 -3.67 24.64 2.86
N PRO A 34 -4.51 24.50 3.90
CA PRO A 34 -5.95 24.24 3.71
C PRO A 34 -6.71 25.38 2.99
N GLU A 35 -6.21 26.62 3.07
CA GLU A 35 -6.87 27.82 2.52
C GLU A 35 -6.49 28.14 1.05
N ALA A 36 -5.49 27.47 0.48
CA ALA A 36 -5.02 27.74 -0.89
C ALA A 36 -5.67 26.85 -1.98
N ALA A 37 -6.66 26.04 -1.61
CA ALA A 37 -7.22 25.01 -2.49
C ALA A 37 -8.12 25.54 -3.62
N GLU A 38 -8.61 26.78 -3.53
CA GLU A 38 -9.54 27.35 -4.53
C GLU A 38 -8.89 28.39 -5.47
N GLY A 39 -7.61 28.68 -5.31
CA GLY A 39 -6.93 29.68 -6.13
C GLY A 39 -5.48 29.31 -6.43
N ILE A 40 -5.18 29.19 -7.72
CA ILE A 40 -3.83 29.23 -8.34
C ILE A 40 -3.16 27.86 -8.59
N SER A 41 -3.20 27.43 -9.86
CA SER A 41 -2.17 26.63 -10.56
C SER A 41 -1.63 25.37 -9.86
N GLY A 42 -2.53 24.52 -9.35
CA GLY A 42 -2.20 23.18 -8.86
C GLY A 42 -3.15 22.14 -9.44
N THR A 43 -2.67 20.90 -9.57
CA THR A 43 -3.50 19.74 -9.92
C THR A 43 -4.68 19.67 -8.94
N THR A 44 -5.91 19.71 -9.45
CA THR A 44 -7.11 19.53 -8.65
C THR A 44 -7.20 18.09 -8.11
N LEU A 45 -8.02 17.86 -7.08
CA LEU A 45 -8.26 16.50 -6.58
C LEU A 45 -8.81 15.59 -7.70
N GLU A 46 -9.72 16.13 -8.51
CA GLU A 46 -10.32 15.43 -9.64
C GLU A 46 -9.26 15.03 -10.67
N GLU A 47 -8.37 15.94 -11.03
CA GLU A 47 -7.26 15.65 -11.96
C GLU A 47 -6.26 14.63 -11.39
N ALA A 48 -5.99 14.66 -10.08
CA ALA A 48 -5.09 13.72 -9.43
C ALA A 48 -5.69 12.30 -9.41
N LEU A 49 -7.02 12.18 -9.24
CA LEU A 49 -7.71 10.90 -9.14
C LEU A 49 -8.23 10.36 -10.48
N ALA A 50 -8.43 11.21 -11.49
CA ALA A 50 -9.01 10.81 -12.78
C ALA A 50 -8.31 9.60 -13.42
N PRO A 51 -6.97 9.49 -13.46
CA PRO A 51 -6.32 8.30 -14.03
C PRO A 51 -6.65 7.02 -13.26
N LEU A 52 -6.81 7.09 -11.93
CA LEU A 52 -7.13 5.92 -11.10
C LEU A 52 -8.57 5.46 -11.34
N TYR A 53 -9.52 6.40 -11.46
CA TYR A 53 -10.90 6.08 -11.84
C TYR A 53 -11.00 5.51 -13.25
N LEU A 54 -10.29 6.08 -14.23
CA LEU A 54 -10.32 5.61 -15.61
C LEU A 54 -9.73 4.21 -15.78
N LEU A 55 -8.63 3.90 -15.08
CA LEU A 55 -7.96 2.61 -15.19
C LEU A 55 -8.65 1.50 -14.38
N HIS A 56 -9.16 1.82 -13.20
CA HIS A 56 -9.57 0.80 -12.22
C HIS A 56 -11.07 0.86 -11.84
N GLY A 57 -11.78 1.95 -12.15
CA GLY A 57 -13.21 2.10 -11.91
C GLY A 57 -13.65 1.68 -10.50
N ASN A 58 -14.55 0.69 -10.44
CA ASN A 58 -15.07 0.15 -9.18
C ASN A 58 -13.99 -0.49 -8.29
N THR A 59 -12.91 -1.00 -8.89
CA THR A 59 -11.76 -1.55 -8.15
C THR A 59 -11.08 -0.45 -7.34
N PHE A 60 -10.96 0.76 -7.89
CA PHE A 60 -10.40 1.90 -7.16
C PHE A 60 -11.32 2.34 -6.01
N THR A 61 -12.63 2.45 -6.26
CA THR A 61 -13.60 2.82 -5.22
C THR A 61 -13.56 1.82 -4.06
N SER A 62 -13.51 0.53 -4.36
CA SER A 62 -13.39 -0.54 -3.35
C SER A 62 -12.06 -0.45 -2.60
N ALA A 63 -10.96 -0.16 -3.30
CA ALA A 63 -9.64 -0.02 -2.70
C ALA A 63 -9.57 1.16 -1.72
N ILE A 64 -10.20 2.29 -2.03
CA ILE A 64 -10.34 3.43 -1.12
C ILE A 64 -11.14 3.06 0.12
N GLY A 65 -12.24 2.31 -0.06
CA GLY A 65 -13.03 1.75 1.05
C GLY A 65 -12.17 0.96 2.04
N ILE A 66 -11.24 0.14 1.54
CA ILE A 66 -10.32 -0.63 2.37
C ILE A 66 -9.25 0.28 2.99
N ALA A 67 -8.54 1.06 2.17
CA ALA A 67 -7.35 1.81 2.60
C ALA A 67 -7.65 2.96 3.55
N ILE A 68 -8.77 3.67 3.35
CA ILE A 68 -9.12 4.89 4.09
C ILE A 68 -10.26 4.64 5.08
N HIS A 69 -11.28 3.88 4.66
CA HIS A 69 -12.50 3.70 5.46
C HIS A 69 -12.50 2.41 6.29
N GLY A 70 -11.44 1.61 6.24
CA GLY A 70 -11.30 0.40 7.05
C GLY A 70 -12.34 -0.68 6.74
N ALA A 71 -12.87 -0.72 5.50
CA ALA A 71 -13.83 -1.74 5.07
C ALA A 71 -13.26 -3.16 5.20
N GLU A 72 -11.95 -3.31 5.06
CA GLU A 72 -11.18 -4.49 5.41
C GLU A 72 -9.94 -4.04 6.19
N HIS A 73 -9.41 -4.90 7.06
CA HIS A 73 -8.23 -4.57 7.85
C HIS A 73 -6.95 -4.71 7.01
N ILE A 74 -5.97 -3.84 7.24
CA ILE A 74 -4.62 -3.98 6.69
C ILE A 74 -3.64 -4.23 7.85
N LEU A 75 -2.98 -5.39 7.86
CA LEU A 75 -1.96 -5.73 8.85
C LEU A 75 -0.59 -5.88 8.19
N ARG A 76 0.43 -5.24 8.77
CA ARG A 76 1.84 -5.52 8.49
C ARG A 76 2.33 -6.58 9.47
N CYS A 77 2.53 -7.80 8.98
CA CYS A 77 3.08 -8.90 9.74
C CYS A 77 4.61 -8.87 9.68
N VAL A 78 5.27 -8.55 10.78
CA VAL A 78 6.74 -8.48 10.89
C VAL A 78 7.28 -9.71 11.61
N VAL A 79 8.23 -10.41 11.00
CA VAL A 79 8.87 -11.58 11.61
C VAL A 79 9.81 -11.14 12.73
N ARG A 80 9.59 -11.63 13.95
CA ARG A 80 10.52 -11.42 15.08
C ARG A 80 11.86 -12.09 14.79
N GLN A 81 12.95 -11.34 14.84
CA GLN A 81 14.29 -11.92 14.83
C GLN A 81 14.67 -12.33 16.24
N ALA A 82 15.38 -13.46 16.40
CA ALA A 82 15.78 -13.96 17.72
C ALA A 82 16.67 -12.98 18.53
N ALA A 83 17.27 -11.99 17.87
CA ALA A 83 18.06 -10.95 18.52
C ALA A 83 17.23 -9.93 19.32
N ASP A 84 15.91 -9.86 19.13
CA ASP A 84 15.02 -8.96 19.88
C ASP A 84 14.66 -9.51 21.28
N SER A 85 15.26 -10.64 21.68
CA SER A 85 14.88 -11.39 22.89
C SER A 85 15.63 -11.00 24.16
N ASN A 86 16.56 -10.03 24.10
CA ASN A 86 17.44 -9.70 25.23
C ASN A 86 17.10 -8.39 25.96
N GLU A 87 16.06 -7.65 25.58
CA GLU A 87 15.73 -6.38 26.24
C GLU A 87 14.24 -6.12 26.41
N GLU A 88 13.46 -7.01 27.01
CA GLU A 88 12.13 -6.63 27.55
C GLU A 88 11.83 -7.30 28.90
N GLU A 89 12.59 -6.93 29.93
CA GLU A 89 12.02 -6.75 31.27
C GLU A 89 12.25 -5.30 31.72
N GLY A 90 11.22 -4.48 31.55
CA GLY A 90 11.09 -3.20 32.26
C GLY A 90 11.33 -1.94 31.42
N LYS A 91 10.26 -1.41 30.82
CA LYS A 91 9.64 -0.12 31.21
C LYS A 91 8.63 0.33 30.15
N GLN A 92 7.37 0.40 30.56
CA GLN A 92 6.41 1.33 29.99
C GLN A 92 6.92 2.76 30.25
N GLN A 93 7.16 3.56 29.21
CA GLN A 93 6.80 4.99 29.06
C GLN A 93 7.62 5.67 27.96
N GLN A 94 6.88 6.22 26.99
CA GLN A 94 7.11 7.48 26.25
C GLN A 94 8.55 7.89 25.93
N HIS A 95 8.92 7.87 24.65
CA HIS A 95 9.62 8.99 24.03
C HIS A 95 9.41 8.99 22.51
N GLN A 96 8.92 10.13 22.00
CA GLN A 96 9.10 10.56 20.62
C GLN A 96 10.58 10.80 20.41
N ASP A 97 11.21 10.13 19.45
CA ASP A 97 12.27 10.77 18.67
C ASP A 97 12.54 10.00 17.36
N ASN A 98 12.23 10.69 16.26
CA ASN A 98 13.07 10.83 15.07
C ASN A 98 13.88 9.59 14.62
N GLN A 99 13.26 8.72 13.82
CA GLN A 99 14.02 7.89 12.89
C GLN A 99 13.44 8.01 11.48
N GLU A 100 14.11 8.87 10.72
CA GLU A 100 14.18 8.86 9.27
C GLU A 100 14.22 7.41 8.73
N GLY A 101 13.24 7.08 7.88
CA GLY A 101 13.48 6.30 6.65
C GLY A 101 14.25 4.98 6.74
N LYS A 102 14.18 4.22 7.83
CA LYS A 102 14.70 2.86 7.86
C LYS A 102 13.58 1.86 7.56
N PHE A 103 13.39 1.57 6.28
CA PHE A 103 12.81 0.29 5.86
C PHE A 103 13.71 -0.82 6.44
N SER A 104 13.37 -1.33 7.62
CA SER A 104 14.05 -2.51 8.15
C SER A 104 13.93 -3.61 7.10
N THR A 105 15.05 -4.23 6.75
CA THR A 105 15.18 -5.40 5.87
C THR A 105 14.55 -6.66 6.49
N ASN A 106 13.56 -6.49 7.36
CA ASN A 106 12.78 -7.56 7.94
C ASN A 106 11.81 -8.08 6.89
N ARG A 107 11.79 -9.41 6.73
CA ARG A 107 10.77 -10.10 5.95
C ARG A 107 9.42 -9.72 6.55
N CYS A 108 8.59 -9.05 5.78
CA CYS A 108 7.23 -8.70 6.17
C CYS A 108 6.23 -9.25 5.16
N ALA A 109 5.04 -9.59 5.65
CA ALA A 109 3.88 -9.93 4.84
C ALA A 109 2.77 -8.94 5.17
N TYR A 110 1.89 -8.68 4.21
CA TYR A 110 0.71 -7.86 4.43
C TYR A 110 -0.54 -8.73 4.39
N MET A 111 -1.41 -8.58 5.38
CA MET A 111 -2.78 -9.09 5.31
C MET A 111 -3.70 -7.94 4.91
N VAL A 112 -4.50 -8.14 3.87
CA VAL A 112 -5.57 -7.22 3.47
C VAL A 112 -6.86 -8.01 3.48
N GLY A 113 -7.69 -7.79 4.50
CA GLY A 113 -8.75 -8.73 4.85
C GLY A 113 -8.17 -10.13 5.06
N ASP A 114 -8.74 -11.13 4.38
CA ASP A 114 -8.29 -12.53 4.48
C ASP A 114 -7.14 -12.88 3.52
N HIS A 115 -6.62 -11.89 2.77
CA HIS A 115 -5.62 -12.13 1.73
C HIS A 115 -4.20 -11.77 2.17
N CYS A 116 -3.33 -12.78 2.18
CA CYS A 116 -1.89 -12.60 2.40
C CYS A 116 -1.19 -12.11 1.12
N ILE A 117 -0.38 -11.07 1.25
CA ILE A 117 0.35 -10.40 0.17
C ILE A 117 1.82 -10.33 0.57
N LEU A 118 2.66 -11.09 -0.12
CA LEU A 118 4.12 -11.09 0.04
C LEU A 118 4.82 -10.13 -0.91
N SER A 119 4.13 -9.70 -1.96
CA SER A 119 4.66 -8.84 -3.02
C SER A 119 3.55 -7.92 -3.52
N LEU A 120 3.88 -6.65 -3.75
CA LEU A 120 2.92 -5.65 -4.25
C LEU A 120 2.45 -5.92 -5.70
N PHE A 121 2.87 -7.01 -6.30
CA PHE A 121 2.52 -7.43 -7.66
C PHE A 121 1.66 -8.68 -7.71
N TYR A 122 1.32 -9.31 -6.59
CA TYR A 122 0.54 -10.55 -6.59
C TYR A 122 -0.40 -10.65 -5.40
N CYS A 123 -1.65 -11.07 -5.65
CA CYS A 123 -2.61 -11.41 -4.63
C CYS A 123 -3.32 -12.71 -5.00
N SER A 124 -3.49 -13.61 -4.04
CA SER A 124 -4.15 -14.91 -4.23
C SER A 124 -5.68 -14.82 -4.30
N CYS A 125 -6.26 -13.62 -4.30
CA CYS A 125 -7.71 -13.46 -4.39
C CYS A 125 -8.25 -13.91 -5.76
N ARG A 126 -9.49 -14.42 -5.77
CA ARG A 126 -10.14 -14.92 -7.00
C ARG A 126 -10.24 -13.86 -8.10
N ALA A 127 -10.49 -12.61 -7.72
CA ALA A 127 -10.58 -11.50 -8.67
C ALA A 127 -9.24 -11.25 -9.40
N TYR A 128 -8.12 -11.34 -8.69
CA TYR A 128 -6.78 -11.23 -9.30
C TYR A 128 -6.51 -12.40 -10.25
N GLY A 129 -6.75 -13.64 -9.80
CA GLY A 129 -6.55 -14.83 -10.63
C GLY A 129 -7.40 -14.81 -11.91
N TYR A 130 -8.64 -14.37 -11.84
CA TYR A 130 -9.52 -14.31 -13.00
C TYR A 130 -9.21 -13.10 -13.91
N SER A 131 -9.23 -11.88 -13.37
CA SER A 131 -9.14 -10.66 -14.19
C SER A 131 -7.71 -10.31 -14.60
N CYS A 132 -6.73 -10.52 -13.73
CA CYS A 132 -5.33 -10.15 -13.99
C CYS A 132 -4.53 -11.27 -14.67
N ILE A 133 -4.69 -12.52 -14.22
CA ILE A 133 -3.92 -13.64 -14.79
C ILE A 133 -4.64 -14.25 -16.00
N LYS A 134 -5.90 -14.69 -15.82
CA LYS A 134 -6.60 -15.46 -16.85
C LYS A 134 -7.07 -14.59 -18.03
N ARG A 135 -7.68 -13.44 -17.76
CA ARG A 135 -8.22 -12.55 -18.81
C ARG A 135 -7.29 -11.42 -19.23
N GLN A 136 -6.33 -11.05 -18.38
CA GLN A 136 -5.44 -9.89 -18.59
C GLN A 136 -6.22 -8.58 -18.88
N GLU A 137 -7.40 -8.45 -18.29
CA GLU A 137 -8.28 -7.28 -18.45
C GLU A 137 -8.08 -6.22 -17.39
N ALA A 138 -7.39 -6.58 -16.30
CA ALA A 138 -7.06 -5.68 -15.21
C ALA A 138 -5.59 -5.87 -14.81
N SER A 139 -4.92 -4.79 -14.42
CA SER A 139 -3.53 -4.85 -13.94
C SER A 139 -3.42 -5.08 -12.43
N THR A 140 -4.52 -4.94 -11.68
CA THR A 140 -4.53 -5.08 -10.22
C THR A 140 -5.91 -5.47 -9.68
N CYS A 141 -5.94 -5.98 -8.45
CA CYS A 141 -7.18 -6.18 -7.69
C CYS A 141 -7.33 -5.13 -6.59
N LYS A 142 -8.51 -5.06 -5.96
CA LYS A 142 -8.79 -4.09 -4.90
C LYS A 142 -7.82 -4.20 -3.72
N HIS A 143 -7.37 -5.41 -3.35
CA HIS A 143 -6.47 -5.62 -2.20
C HIS A 143 -5.07 -5.07 -2.46
N LEU A 144 -4.51 -5.34 -3.65
CA LEU A 144 -3.21 -4.80 -4.06
C LEU A 144 -3.26 -3.28 -4.17
N LEU A 145 -4.32 -2.75 -4.77
CA LEU A 145 -4.50 -1.31 -4.91
C LEU A 145 -4.69 -0.63 -3.55
N ALA A 146 -5.48 -1.22 -2.65
CA ALA A 146 -5.68 -0.72 -1.29
C ALA A 146 -4.37 -0.70 -0.49
N LEU A 147 -3.59 -1.80 -0.55
CA LEU A 147 -2.31 -1.87 0.12
C LEU A 147 -1.34 -0.80 -0.38
N ARG A 148 -1.26 -0.59 -1.70
CA ARG A 148 -0.43 0.48 -2.30
C ARG A 148 -0.86 1.86 -1.83
N ILE A 149 -2.16 2.14 -1.77
CA ILE A 149 -2.69 3.40 -1.24
C ILE A 149 -2.32 3.55 0.24
N ALA A 150 -2.53 2.52 1.06
CA ALA A 150 -2.23 2.58 2.49
C ALA A 150 -0.73 2.79 2.77
N LEU A 151 0.15 2.10 2.04
CA LEU A 151 1.60 2.28 2.15
C LEU A 151 2.02 3.69 1.76
N LEU A 152 1.44 4.21 0.68
CA LEU A 152 1.69 5.58 0.23
C LEU A 152 1.24 6.61 1.28
N LEU A 153 0.08 6.41 1.90
CA LEU A 153 -0.41 7.30 2.96
C LEU A 153 0.46 7.23 4.22
N GLU A 154 0.94 6.04 4.58
CA GLU A 154 1.86 5.85 5.70
C GLU A 154 3.21 6.53 5.43
N GLU A 155 3.80 6.32 4.25
CA GLU A 155 5.08 6.91 3.82
C GLU A 155 5.06 8.44 3.85
N ASN A 156 3.93 9.05 3.52
CA ASN A 156 3.74 10.51 3.54
C ASN A 156 3.21 11.02 4.89
N GLY A 157 3.10 10.17 5.91
CA GLY A 157 2.60 10.53 7.24
C GLY A 157 1.15 11.02 7.26
N LEU A 158 0.36 10.70 6.23
CA LEU A 158 -1.01 11.17 6.04
C LEU A 158 -2.02 10.33 6.82
N ALA A 159 -1.77 9.03 6.99
CA ALA A 159 -2.64 8.14 7.74
C ALA A 159 -1.85 7.02 8.44
N THR A 160 -1.51 7.25 9.70
CA THR A 160 -0.68 6.35 10.51
C THR A 160 -1.46 5.16 11.08
N GLU A 161 -2.79 5.18 11.01
CA GLU A 161 -3.66 4.13 11.58
C GLU A 161 -4.21 3.15 10.52
N CYS A 162 -3.92 3.38 9.23
CA CYS A 162 -4.40 2.54 8.13
C CYS A 162 -3.78 1.15 8.12
N ILE A 163 -2.52 1.03 8.56
CA ILE A 163 -1.78 -0.24 8.62
C ILE A 163 -1.45 -0.53 10.07
N ARG A 164 -1.94 -1.65 10.60
CA ARG A 164 -1.61 -2.09 11.97
C ARG A 164 -0.45 -3.07 11.93
N GLU A 165 0.49 -2.93 12.84
CA GLU A 165 1.59 -3.89 12.94
C GLU A 165 1.20 -5.11 13.78
N LYS A 166 1.61 -6.30 13.32
CA LYS A 166 1.48 -7.54 14.06
C LYS A 166 2.81 -8.29 14.02
N ARG A 167 3.41 -8.52 15.20
CA ARG A 167 4.62 -9.35 15.30
C ARG A 167 4.24 -10.83 15.19
N ILE A 168 4.94 -11.57 14.34
CA ILE A 168 4.72 -13.00 14.09
C ILE A 168 6.01 -13.81 14.23
N THR A 169 5.88 -15.10 14.51
CA THR A 169 7.00 -16.03 14.53
C THR A 169 7.40 -16.44 13.11
N THR A 170 8.61 -16.98 12.95
CA THR A 170 9.07 -17.55 11.68
C THR A 170 8.16 -18.69 11.20
N GLU A 171 7.65 -19.51 12.11
CA GLU A 171 6.72 -20.61 11.80
C GLU A 171 5.39 -20.08 11.25
N GLN A 172 4.81 -19.05 11.89
CA GLN A 172 3.60 -18.40 11.41
C GLN A 172 3.81 -17.78 10.02
N PHE A 173 4.97 -17.16 9.79
CA PHE A 173 5.31 -16.62 8.48
C PHE A 173 5.38 -17.73 7.42
N GLN A 174 6.06 -18.85 7.73
CA GLN A 174 6.14 -20.00 6.82
C GLN A 174 4.75 -20.57 6.49
N GLU A 175 3.88 -20.69 7.49
CA GLU A 175 2.50 -21.13 7.29
C GLU A 175 1.73 -20.17 6.35
N MET A 176 1.90 -18.86 6.54
CA MET A 176 1.31 -17.85 5.65
C MET A 176 1.81 -17.98 4.20
N VAL A 177 3.10 -18.26 4.01
CA VAL A 177 3.66 -18.49 2.67
C VAL A 177 3.13 -19.79 2.04
N GLN A 178 3.04 -20.87 2.82
CA GLN A 178 2.56 -22.16 2.33
C GLN A 178 1.11 -22.12 1.86
N ARG A 179 0.25 -21.30 2.49
CA ARG A 179 -1.15 -21.11 2.08
C ARG A 179 -1.32 -20.38 0.74
N LEU A 180 -0.25 -19.80 0.19
CA LEU A 180 -0.27 -19.10 -1.10
C LEU A 180 0.14 -19.99 -2.29
N LEU A 181 0.71 -21.16 -2.03
CA LEU A 181 1.10 -22.17 -3.01
C LEU A 181 -0.04 -23.17 -3.23
#